data_AF-A0A7W0FQG0-F1
#
_entry.id   AF-A0A7W0FQG0-F1
#
_cell.length_a   1.000
_cell.length_b   1.000
_cell.length_c   1.000
_cell.angle_alpha   90.00
_cell.angle_beta   90.00
_cell.angle_gamma   90.00
#
_symmetry.space_group_name_H-M   'P 1'
#
loop_
_entity.id
_entity.type
_entity.pdbx_description
1 polymer ?
#
loop_
_entity_poly.entity_id
_entity_poly.type
_entity_poly.pdbx_seq_one_letter_code
_entity_poly.pdbx_strand_id
1 'polypeptide(L)'
;LRTTAELRDRIAMRDSVRVSRGHHETALEDHQSVLRARLVERKARTTWVLPISHYRLTAGFGDYGLWSQAHTGQDFAAPIGTPVRSAGAGTIIFAGYDGAYGYKIVVEHPDGLVTWYAHLSSFVRTTGPVRAGELIGRVGSTGNVTGPHLHFEVRPHDGAAVDPLPWLAAHHIKY
;
A
#
# COMPACT_ATOMS: atom_id res chain seq x y z
N LEU A 1 67.64 -19.94 14.97
CA LEU A 1 67.56 -19.38 13.61
C LEU A 1 66.42 -20.09 12.90
N ARG A 2 65.27 -19.42 12.69
CA ARG A 2 64.18 -20.01 11.90
C ARG A 2 64.56 -19.90 10.43
N THR A 3 64.33 -20.97 9.66
CA THR A 3 64.68 -21.00 8.25
C THR A 3 63.71 -20.12 7.46
N THR A 4 64.19 -19.58 6.34
CA THR A 4 63.40 -18.70 5.45
C THR A 4 62.15 -19.38 4.90
N ALA A 5 62.13 -20.71 4.81
CA ALA A 5 60.98 -21.51 4.41
C ALA A 5 59.83 -21.48 5.44
N GLU A 6 60.12 -21.68 6.73
CA GLU A 6 59.12 -21.66 7.80
C GLU A 6 58.45 -20.28 7.96
N LEU A 7 59.20 -19.20 7.66
CA LEU A 7 58.63 -17.85 7.68
C LEU A 7 57.65 -17.62 6.53
N ARG A 8 57.92 -18.15 5.33
CA ARG A 8 57.04 -18.04 4.16
C ARG A 8 55.73 -18.80 4.36
N ASP A 9 55.80 -20.03 4.87
CA ASP A 9 54.59 -20.84 5.13
C ASP A 9 53.67 -20.18 6.17
N ARG A 10 54.24 -19.56 7.21
CA ARG A 10 53.45 -18.83 8.22
C ARG A 10 52.81 -17.55 7.69
N ILE A 11 53.42 -16.88 6.73
CA ILE A 11 52.84 -15.71 6.06
C ILE A 11 51.69 -16.17 5.15
N ALA A 12 51.92 -17.18 4.32
CA ALA A 12 50.90 -17.76 3.45
C ALA A 12 49.68 -18.28 4.23
N MET A 13 49.89 -18.94 5.37
CA MET A 13 48.81 -19.40 6.25
C MET A 13 48.05 -18.25 6.93
N ARG A 14 48.72 -17.15 7.28
CA ARG A 14 48.04 -15.95 7.82
C ARG A 14 47.20 -15.24 6.76
N ASP A 15 47.73 -15.15 5.55
CA ASP A 15 47.02 -14.53 4.43
C ASP A 15 45.80 -15.36 4.01
N SER A 16 45.92 -16.69 3.96
CA SER A 16 44.79 -17.58 3.63
C SER A 16 43.68 -17.52 4.68
N VAL A 17 44.03 -17.45 5.97
CA VAL A 17 43.05 -17.27 7.07
C VAL A 17 42.37 -15.90 6.99
N ARG A 18 43.12 -14.83 6.65
CA ARG A 18 42.56 -13.48 6.49
C ARG A 18 41.59 -13.39 5.31
N VAL A 19 41.93 -13.99 4.16
CA VAL A 19 41.07 -14.04 2.97
C VAL A 19 39.78 -14.85 3.25
N SER A 20 39.90 -16.04 3.86
CA SER A 20 38.74 -16.87 4.22
C SER A 20 37.79 -16.18 5.19
N ARG A 21 38.32 -15.45 6.18
CA ARG A 21 37.54 -14.65 7.12
C ARG A 21 36.83 -13.49 6.43
N GLY A 22 37.50 -12.80 5.51
CA GLY A 22 36.90 -11.74 4.69
C GLY A 22 35.75 -12.25 3.81
N HIS A 23 35.91 -13.41 3.16
CA HIS A 23 34.85 -14.02 2.35
C HIS A 23 33.62 -14.44 3.19
N HIS A 24 33.85 -14.94 4.41
CA HIS A 24 32.76 -15.27 5.34
C HIS A 24 32.02 -14.01 5.80
N GLU A 25 32.75 -12.94 6.11
CA GLU A 25 32.18 -11.66 6.53
C GLU A 25 31.32 -11.03 5.41
N THR A 26 31.83 -10.99 4.17
CA THR A 26 31.05 -10.52 3.02
C THR A 26 29.82 -11.38 2.75
N ALA A 27 29.93 -12.71 2.87
CA ALA A 27 28.78 -13.60 2.67
C ALA A 27 27.68 -13.39 3.74
N LEU A 28 28.08 -13.09 4.98
CA LEU A 28 27.15 -12.77 6.07
C LEU A 28 26.49 -11.40 5.87
N GLU A 29 27.25 -10.39 5.44
CA GLU A 29 26.73 -9.06 5.10
C GLU A 29 25.74 -9.12 3.94
N ASP A 30 26.08 -9.83 2.87
CA ASP A 30 25.19 -10.07 1.73
C ASP A 30 23.91 -10.80 2.17
N HIS A 31 24.04 -11.85 2.97
CA HIS A 31 22.87 -12.57 3.50
C HIS A 31 21.97 -11.65 4.35
N GLN A 32 22.56 -10.83 5.23
CA GLN A 32 21.81 -9.85 6.03
C GLN A 32 21.13 -8.80 5.15
N SER A 33 21.79 -8.33 4.10
CA SER A 33 21.21 -7.35 3.16
C SER A 33 19.96 -7.91 2.47
N VAL A 34 20.01 -9.17 2.02
CA VAL A 34 18.89 -9.87 1.38
C VAL A 34 17.74 -10.06 2.37
N LEU A 35 18.03 -10.47 3.61
CA LEU A 35 17.00 -10.61 4.64
C LEU A 35 16.35 -9.28 4.99
N ARG A 36 17.13 -8.20 5.12
CA ARG A 36 16.61 -6.84 5.35
C ARG A 36 15.72 -6.39 4.20
N ALA A 37 16.15 -6.58 2.95
CA ALA A 37 15.34 -6.24 1.78
C ALA A 37 14.01 -7.00 1.76
N ARG A 38 14.03 -8.31 2.08
CA ARG A 38 12.80 -9.13 2.19
C ARG A 38 11.88 -8.67 3.33
N LEU A 39 12.44 -8.25 4.45
CA LEU A 39 11.68 -7.70 5.58
C LEU A 39 11.01 -6.38 5.21
N VAL A 40 11.74 -5.49 4.53
CA VAL A 40 11.23 -4.21 4.04
C VAL A 40 10.11 -4.43 3.02
N GLU A 41 10.32 -5.31 2.04
CA GLU A 41 9.32 -5.64 1.03
C GLU A 41 8.06 -6.27 1.65
N ARG A 42 8.24 -7.24 2.57
CA ARG A 42 7.12 -7.84 3.28
C ARG A 42 6.35 -6.81 4.08
N LYS A 43 7.05 -5.94 4.80
CA LYS A 43 6.42 -4.87 5.57
C LYS A 43 5.66 -3.90 4.65
N ALA A 44 6.24 -3.51 3.52
CA ALA A 44 5.59 -2.61 2.56
C ALA A 44 4.29 -3.22 2.00
N ARG A 45 4.29 -4.53 1.73
CA ARG A 45 3.12 -5.27 1.25
C ARG A 45 1.98 -5.38 2.26
N THR A 46 2.28 -5.32 3.55
CA THR A 46 1.28 -5.42 4.63
C THR A 46 1.01 -4.09 5.32
N THR A 47 1.57 -2.99 4.81
CA THR A 47 1.34 -1.65 5.37
C THR A 47 0.06 -1.09 4.78
N TRP A 48 -0.83 -0.65 5.65
CA TRP A 48 -2.05 0.04 5.31
C TRP A 48 -2.05 1.45 5.88
N VAL A 49 -2.68 2.37 5.17
CA VAL A 49 -2.81 3.78 5.54
C VAL A 49 -4.22 4.29 5.24
N LEU A 50 -4.59 5.38 5.87
CA LEU A 50 -5.82 6.08 5.54
C LEU A 50 -5.73 6.70 4.13
N PRO A 51 -6.76 6.54 3.27
CA PRO A 51 -6.68 6.98 1.88
C PRO A 51 -6.83 8.50 1.69
N ILE A 52 -7.19 9.24 2.74
CA ILE A 52 -7.46 10.68 2.70
C ILE A 52 -7.07 11.33 4.04
N SER A 53 -6.80 12.64 4.02
CA SER A 53 -6.59 13.46 5.21
C SER A 53 -7.51 14.68 5.22
N HIS A 54 -7.67 15.33 6.38
CA HIS A 54 -8.50 16.54 6.55
C HIS A 54 -9.95 16.37 6.05
N TYR A 55 -10.68 15.44 6.66
CA TYR A 55 -12.06 15.11 6.29
C TYR A 55 -12.97 15.17 7.51
N ARG A 56 -14.27 15.04 7.25
CA ARG A 56 -15.30 14.66 8.22
C ARG A 56 -15.99 13.40 7.73
N LEU A 57 -16.23 12.43 8.61
CA LEU A 57 -17.04 11.26 8.26
C LEU A 57 -18.49 11.69 8.00
N THR A 58 -19.09 11.16 6.94
CA THR A 58 -20.50 11.39 6.59
C THR A 58 -21.25 10.06 6.52
N ALA A 59 -21.89 9.71 5.40
CA ALA A 59 -22.61 8.45 5.29
C ALA A 59 -21.69 7.24 5.53
N GLY A 60 -22.17 6.31 6.35
CA GLY A 60 -21.46 5.10 6.74
C GLY A 60 -21.92 3.89 5.96
N PHE A 61 -21.18 2.80 6.09
CA PHE A 61 -21.55 1.53 5.50
C PHE A 61 -22.89 1.03 6.07
N GLY A 62 -23.79 0.56 5.22
CA GLY A 62 -25.10 0.05 5.61
C GLY A 62 -26.20 1.11 5.78
N ASP A 63 -25.88 2.40 5.65
CA ASP A 63 -26.88 3.47 5.65
C ASP A 63 -27.89 3.28 4.49
N TYR A 64 -29.15 3.65 4.71
CA TYR A 64 -30.25 3.49 3.75
C TYR A 64 -30.93 4.83 3.44
N GLY A 65 -31.53 4.96 2.24
CA GLY A 65 -32.30 6.14 1.84
C GLY A 65 -31.90 6.69 0.48
N LEU A 66 -30.84 7.52 0.41
CA LEU A 66 -30.43 8.26 -0.79
C LEU A 66 -29.95 7.37 -1.96
N TRP A 67 -29.82 6.07 -1.74
CA TRP A 67 -29.30 5.10 -2.69
C TRP A 67 -30.35 4.01 -2.97
N SER A 68 -30.30 3.42 -4.17
CA SER A 68 -31.21 2.34 -4.57
C SER A 68 -31.01 1.05 -3.77
N GLN A 69 -29.87 0.92 -3.08
CA GLN A 69 -29.47 -0.14 -2.16
C GLN A 69 -28.78 0.49 -0.94
N ALA A 70 -28.46 -0.31 0.09
CA ALA A 70 -27.68 0.20 1.22
C ALA A 70 -26.31 0.74 0.76
N HIS A 71 -25.81 1.74 1.47
CA HIS A 71 -24.52 2.38 1.21
C HIS A 71 -23.37 1.38 1.41
N THR A 72 -22.53 1.17 0.39
CA THR A 72 -21.54 0.07 0.33
C THR A 72 -20.15 0.45 0.81
N GLY A 73 -19.96 1.66 1.31
CA GLY A 73 -18.66 2.16 1.72
C GLY A 73 -18.75 3.18 2.83
N GLN A 74 -17.64 3.86 3.08
CA GLN A 74 -17.56 4.99 3.98
C GLN A 74 -17.28 6.27 3.19
N ASP A 75 -18.08 7.30 3.46
CA ASP A 75 -17.88 8.62 2.89
C ASP A 75 -17.00 9.50 3.78
N PHE A 76 -15.96 10.05 3.16
CA PHE A 76 -15.03 11.01 3.76
C PHE A 76 -15.25 12.38 3.08
N ALA A 77 -16.07 13.23 3.68
CA ALA A 77 -16.35 14.56 3.17
C ALA A 77 -15.11 15.44 3.25
N ALA A 78 -14.70 15.97 2.10
CA ALA A 78 -13.52 16.82 1.94
C ALA A 78 -13.66 17.71 0.69
N PRO A 79 -12.98 18.87 0.63
CA PRO A 79 -13.04 19.74 -0.55
C PRO A 79 -12.59 19.04 -1.85
N ILE A 80 -13.19 19.43 -2.98
CA ILE A 80 -12.72 19.01 -4.31
C ILE A 80 -11.21 19.29 -4.44
N GLY A 81 -10.48 18.35 -5.01
CA GLY A 81 -9.03 18.46 -5.20
C GLY A 81 -8.20 17.88 -4.05
N THR A 82 -8.81 17.55 -2.90
CA THR A 82 -8.12 16.91 -1.76
C THR A 82 -7.42 15.63 -2.23
N PRO A 83 -6.13 15.41 -1.89
CA PRO A 83 -5.38 14.24 -2.32
C PRO A 83 -6.03 12.92 -1.86
N VAL A 84 -6.21 11.98 -2.79
CA VAL A 84 -6.66 10.60 -2.52
C VAL A 84 -5.50 9.65 -2.78
N ARG A 85 -5.19 8.81 -1.80
CA ARG A 85 -4.03 7.92 -1.78
C ARG A 85 -4.46 6.47 -1.72
N SER A 86 -3.66 5.58 -2.29
CA SER A 86 -3.91 4.14 -2.17
C SER A 86 -3.75 3.71 -0.70
N ALA A 87 -4.75 3.01 -0.18
CA ALA A 87 -4.75 2.56 1.21
C ALA A 87 -3.65 1.52 1.48
N GLY A 88 -3.21 0.76 0.47
CA GLY A 88 -2.18 -0.28 0.60
C GLY A 88 -1.34 -0.42 -0.66
N ALA A 89 -0.26 -1.19 -0.59
CA ALA A 89 0.47 -1.55 -1.80
C ALA A 89 -0.39 -2.48 -2.67
N GLY A 90 -0.36 -2.32 -4.00
CA GLY A 90 -1.23 -3.08 -4.90
C GLY A 90 -1.03 -2.71 -6.36
N THR A 91 -1.99 -3.07 -7.20
CA THR A 91 -2.03 -2.75 -8.62
C THR A 91 -3.35 -2.07 -8.95
N ILE A 92 -3.31 -0.94 -9.67
CA ILE A 92 -4.53 -0.34 -10.22
C ILE A 92 -5.03 -1.24 -11.35
N ILE A 93 -6.19 -1.86 -11.12
CA ILE A 93 -6.85 -2.76 -12.09
C ILE A 93 -7.97 -2.05 -12.86
N PHE A 94 -8.44 -0.90 -12.39
CA PHE A 94 -9.39 -0.05 -13.09
C PHE A 94 -9.21 1.42 -12.71
N ALA A 95 -9.32 2.31 -13.70
CA ALA A 95 -9.47 3.75 -13.50
C ALA A 95 -10.36 4.33 -14.62
N GLY A 96 -11.56 4.79 -14.29
CA GLY A 96 -12.53 5.23 -15.28
C GLY A 96 -13.84 5.72 -14.68
N TYR A 97 -14.76 6.17 -15.53
CA TYR A 97 -16.11 6.54 -15.10
C TYR A 97 -16.98 5.28 -14.97
N ASP A 98 -17.68 5.12 -13.85
CA ASP A 98 -18.45 3.92 -13.52
C ASP A 98 -19.82 4.26 -12.90
N GLY A 99 -20.71 4.80 -13.73
CA GLY A 99 -22.10 5.06 -13.37
C GLY A 99 -22.26 5.93 -12.13
N ALA A 100 -22.94 5.41 -11.11
CA ALA A 100 -23.21 6.13 -9.87
C ALA A 100 -21.94 6.46 -9.08
N TYR A 101 -20.88 5.67 -9.19
CA TYR A 101 -19.59 5.93 -8.55
C TYR A 101 -18.82 7.11 -9.19
N GLY A 102 -19.24 7.58 -10.37
CA GLY A 102 -18.52 8.61 -11.11
C GLY A 102 -17.12 8.15 -11.50
N TYR A 103 -16.12 9.03 -11.46
CA TYR A 103 -14.73 8.61 -11.66
C TYR A 103 -14.24 7.80 -10.47
N LYS A 104 -13.83 6.57 -10.76
CA LYS A 104 -13.43 5.56 -9.78
C LYS A 104 -12.05 4.99 -10.11
N ILE A 105 -11.25 4.75 -9.08
CA ILE A 105 -10.06 3.88 -9.13
C ILE A 105 -10.35 2.60 -8.34
N VAL A 106 -9.86 1.47 -8.84
CA VAL A 106 -9.88 0.18 -8.14
C VAL A 106 -8.44 -0.34 -8.01
N VAL A 107 -8.04 -0.68 -6.79
CA VAL A 107 -6.73 -1.26 -6.50
C VAL A 107 -6.91 -2.67 -5.95
N GLU A 108 -6.25 -3.64 -6.58
CA GLU A 108 -6.12 -5.01 -6.09
C GLU A 108 -4.82 -5.16 -5.29
N HIS A 109 -4.91 -5.76 -4.11
CA HIS A 109 -3.82 -5.93 -3.17
C HIS A 109 -3.29 -7.38 -3.17
N PRO A 110 -2.06 -7.62 -2.68
CA PRO A 110 -1.42 -8.95 -2.77
C PRO A 110 -2.15 -10.10 -2.07
N ASP A 111 -3.03 -9.81 -1.12
CA ASP A 111 -3.86 -10.78 -0.38
C ASP A 111 -5.23 -11.03 -1.04
N GLY A 112 -5.49 -10.42 -2.20
CA GLY A 112 -6.76 -10.47 -2.91
C GLY A 112 -7.79 -9.48 -2.37
N LEU A 113 -7.44 -8.61 -1.43
CA LEU A 113 -8.30 -7.48 -1.07
C LEU A 113 -8.39 -6.50 -2.25
N VAL A 114 -9.57 -5.95 -2.47
CA VAL A 114 -9.80 -4.89 -3.46
C VAL A 114 -10.32 -3.65 -2.75
N THR A 115 -9.76 -2.49 -3.07
CA THR A 115 -10.22 -1.19 -2.53
C THR A 115 -10.69 -0.28 -3.65
N TRP A 116 -11.83 0.40 -3.42
CA TRP A 116 -12.44 1.30 -4.40
C TRP A 116 -12.36 2.74 -3.90
N TYR A 117 -12.09 3.67 -4.82
CA TYR A 117 -11.95 5.10 -4.56
C TYR A 117 -12.82 5.84 -5.57
N ALA A 118 -14.00 6.29 -5.15
CA ALA A 118 -15.03 6.83 -6.04
C ALA A 118 -15.23 8.35 -5.89
N HIS A 119 -16.06 8.89 -6.79
CA HIS A 119 -16.43 10.30 -6.91
C HIS A 119 -15.26 11.25 -7.17
N LEU A 120 -14.20 10.77 -7.79
CA LEU A 120 -12.97 11.53 -8.01
C LEU A 120 -13.17 12.68 -9.01
N SER A 121 -12.39 13.75 -8.87
CA SER A 121 -12.35 14.85 -9.87
C SER A 121 -11.28 14.64 -10.94
N SER A 122 -10.22 13.91 -10.61
CA SER A 122 -9.10 13.65 -11.51
C SER A 122 -8.34 12.40 -11.07
N PHE A 123 -7.74 11.71 -12.04
CA PHE A 123 -6.77 10.65 -11.80
C PHE A 123 -5.35 11.23 -11.82
N VAL A 124 -4.53 10.84 -10.85
CA VAL A 124 -3.08 11.09 -10.85
C VAL A 124 -2.35 9.87 -11.41
N ARG A 125 -2.90 8.67 -11.16
CA ARG A 125 -2.40 7.42 -11.70
C ARG A 125 -3.57 6.53 -12.10
N THR A 126 -3.45 5.86 -13.24
CA THR A 126 -4.55 5.10 -13.84
C THR A 126 -4.25 3.61 -14.04
N THR A 127 -2.97 3.21 -13.99
CA THR A 127 -2.58 1.80 -14.18
C THR A 127 -1.30 1.47 -13.39
N GLY A 128 -1.08 0.17 -13.19
CA GLY A 128 0.19 -0.37 -12.70
C GLY A 128 0.35 -0.39 -11.18
N PRO A 129 1.54 -0.74 -10.68
CA PRO A 129 1.77 -0.96 -9.25
C PRO A 129 1.81 0.36 -8.48
N VAL A 130 1.16 0.38 -7.31
CA VAL A 130 1.13 1.50 -6.37
C VAL A 130 1.62 1.07 -5.00
N ARG A 131 2.22 2.02 -4.26
CA ARG A 131 2.60 1.84 -2.86
C ARG A 131 1.47 2.31 -1.93
N ALA A 132 1.45 1.78 -0.71
CA ALA A 132 0.63 2.35 0.36
C ALA A 132 0.94 3.85 0.54
N GLY A 133 -0.09 4.69 0.55
CA GLY A 133 0.01 6.15 0.67
C GLY A 133 0.38 6.87 -0.62
N GLU A 134 0.55 6.15 -1.73
CA GLU A 134 0.83 6.78 -3.03
C GLU A 134 -0.38 7.58 -3.52
N LEU A 135 -0.14 8.79 -4.04
CA LEU A 135 -1.19 9.64 -4.60
C LEU A 135 -1.73 9.03 -5.90
N ILE A 136 -3.02 8.71 -5.93
CA ILE A 136 -3.68 8.06 -7.07
C ILE A 136 -4.76 8.94 -7.71
N GLY A 137 -5.35 9.86 -6.97
CA GLY A 137 -6.41 10.73 -7.47
C GLY A 137 -6.68 11.92 -6.57
N ARG A 138 -7.81 12.58 -6.83
CA ARG A 138 -8.29 13.71 -6.03
C ARG A 138 -9.79 13.61 -5.81
N VAL A 139 -10.23 14.01 -4.62
CA VAL A 139 -11.65 14.13 -4.27
C VAL A 139 -12.37 14.97 -5.33
N GLY A 140 -13.57 14.55 -5.69
CA GLY A 140 -14.44 15.28 -6.60
C GLY A 140 -15.88 15.27 -6.12
N SER A 141 -16.78 15.40 -7.08
CA SER A 141 -18.22 15.38 -6.88
C SER A 141 -18.91 14.78 -8.11
N THR A 142 -18.31 13.75 -8.71
CA THR A 142 -18.82 13.10 -9.93
C THR A 142 -19.67 11.87 -9.60
N GLY A 143 -20.61 11.54 -10.47
CA GLY A 143 -21.55 10.44 -10.25
C GLY A 143 -22.76 10.89 -9.44
N ASN A 144 -23.36 9.97 -8.69
CA ASN A 144 -24.53 10.26 -7.86
C ASN A 144 -24.10 10.68 -6.45
N VAL A 145 -23.93 11.97 -6.24
CA VAL A 145 -23.44 12.54 -4.96
C VAL A 145 -24.22 13.80 -4.59
N THR A 146 -24.32 14.06 -3.29
CA THR A 146 -24.96 15.29 -2.75
C THR A 146 -23.95 16.41 -2.49
N GLY A 147 -22.65 16.10 -2.54
CA GLY A 147 -21.56 17.06 -2.40
C GLY A 147 -20.19 16.39 -2.44
N PRO A 148 -19.10 17.17 -2.32
CA PRO A 148 -17.74 16.65 -2.45
C PRO A 148 -17.34 15.70 -1.32
N HIS A 149 -16.91 14.49 -1.68
CA HIS A 149 -16.38 13.48 -0.76
C HIS A 149 -15.59 12.40 -1.50
N LEU A 150 -14.80 11.63 -0.75
CA LEU A 150 -14.31 10.33 -1.20
C LEU A 150 -15.27 9.26 -0.68
N HIS A 151 -15.82 8.45 -1.58
CA HIS A 151 -16.47 7.19 -1.21
C HIS A 151 -15.43 6.08 -1.30
N PHE A 152 -15.18 5.41 -0.18
CA PHE A 152 -14.16 4.37 -0.05
C PHE A 152 -14.79 3.03 0.32
N GLU A 153 -14.47 1.99 -0.44
CA GLU A 153 -14.91 0.62 -0.14
C GLU A 153 -13.73 -0.32 0.08
N VAL A 154 -14.00 -1.34 0.89
CA VAL A 154 -13.12 -2.47 1.13
C VAL A 154 -13.86 -3.74 0.72
N ARG A 155 -13.30 -4.51 -0.23
CA ARG A 155 -13.93 -5.67 -0.86
C ARG A 155 -13.00 -6.88 -0.86
N PRO A 156 -13.16 -7.82 0.08
CA PRO A 156 -12.37 -9.06 0.08
C PRO A 156 -12.64 -9.88 -1.19
N HIS A 157 -11.58 -10.22 -1.94
CA HIS A 157 -11.64 -11.03 -3.17
C HIS A 157 -12.61 -10.49 -4.23
N ASP A 158 -12.72 -9.16 -4.35
CA ASP A 158 -13.69 -8.47 -5.21
C ASP A 158 -15.16 -8.86 -4.94
N GLY A 159 -15.43 -9.42 -3.77
CA GLY A 159 -16.75 -9.88 -3.33
C GLY A 159 -17.62 -8.74 -2.80
N ALA A 160 -18.50 -9.06 -1.84
CA ALA A 160 -19.30 -8.05 -1.15
C ALA A 160 -18.42 -7.08 -0.37
N ALA A 161 -18.79 -5.80 -0.38
CA ALA A 161 -18.11 -4.80 0.44
C ALA A 161 -18.33 -5.08 1.94
N VAL A 162 -17.31 -4.76 2.73
CA VAL A 162 -17.36 -4.78 4.20
C VAL A 162 -17.23 -3.37 4.74
N ASP A 163 -17.67 -3.15 5.98
CA ASP A 163 -17.55 -1.84 6.63
C ASP A 163 -16.08 -1.40 6.71
N PRO A 164 -15.71 -0.28 6.06
CA PRO A 164 -14.33 0.21 6.07
C PRO A 164 -13.84 0.65 7.46
N LEU A 165 -14.71 1.14 8.34
CA LEU A 165 -14.24 1.70 9.63
C LEU A 165 -13.74 0.62 10.60
N PRO A 166 -14.47 -0.49 10.86
CA PRO A 166 -13.93 -1.63 11.60
C PRO A 166 -12.71 -2.24 10.91
N TRP A 167 -12.70 -2.31 9.57
CA TRP A 167 -11.57 -2.83 8.82
C TRP A 167 -10.30 -1.97 9.02
N LEU A 168 -10.41 -0.64 8.95
CA LEU A 168 -9.30 0.29 9.21
C LEU A 168 -8.79 0.15 10.65
N ALA A 169 -9.70 0.05 11.63
CA ALA A 169 -9.35 -0.13 13.03
C ALA A 169 -8.60 -1.45 13.28
N ALA A 170 -9.03 -2.54 12.64
CA ALA A 170 -8.35 -3.84 12.71
C ALA A 170 -6.93 -3.80 12.14
N HIS A 171 -6.64 -2.86 11.23
CA HIS A 171 -5.30 -2.60 10.69
C HIS A 171 -4.54 -1.51 11.46
N HIS A 172 -5.01 -1.13 12.65
CA HIS A 172 -4.43 -0.10 13.52
C HIS A 172 -4.34 1.30 12.88
N ILE A 173 -5.21 1.59 11.90
CA ILE A 173 -5.33 2.89 11.29
C ILE A 173 -6.33 3.72 12.08
N LYS A 174 -5.90 4.90 12.51
CA LYS A 174 -6.79 5.90 13.13
C LYS A 174 -7.49 6.70 12.03
N TYR A 175 -8.78 6.95 12.23
CA TYR A 175 -9.64 7.71 11.34
C TYR A 175 -10.56 8.65 12.14
#